data_AF-A0A3N7DE72-F1
#
_entry.id   AF-A0A3N7DE72-F1
#
_cell.length_a   1.000
_cell.length_b   1.000
_cell.length_c   1.000
_cell.angle_alpha   90.00
_cell.angle_beta   90.00
_cell.angle_gamma   90.00
#
_symmetry.space_group_name_H-M   'P 1'
#
loop_
_entity.id
_entity.type
_entity.pdbx_description
1 polymer ?
#
loop_
_entity_poly.entity_id
_entity_poly.type
_entity_poly.pdbx_seq_one_letter_code
_entity_poly.pdbx_strand_id
1 'polypeptide(L)'
;MKKEDFYKIYLPELEKAFQNDTINFGFYVKSPEDYLDDELADKIERYLEEHKDEFPEKVAYYFDAKSHNFPSVQGLSIDCYKADLMAEISKIKKEFSIN
;
A
#
# COMPACT_ATOMS: atom_id res chain seq x y z
N MET A 1 15.34 8.56 2.50
CA MET A 1 14.98 9.22 1.21
C MET A 1 13.97 10.33 1.47
N LYS A 2 13.66 11.23 0.52
CA LYS A 2 12.57 12.21 0.72
C LYS A 2 11.21 11.56 0.49
N LYS A 3 10.15 12.11 1.09
CA LYS A 3 8.77 11.62 0.98
C LYS A 3 8.27 11.51 -0.47
N GLU A 4 8.61 12.48 -1.31
CA GLU A 4 8.28 12.45 -2.74
C GLU A 4 8.95 11.26 -3.46
N ASP A 5 10.24 11.04 -3.21
CA ASP A 5 10.99 9.92 -3.82
C ASP A 5 10.44 8.57 -3.37
N PHE A 6 10.06 8.48 -2.08
CA PHE A 6 9.38 7.32 -1.53
C PHE A 6 8.09 7.03 -2.30
N TYR A 7 7.18 8.00 -2.46
CA TYR A 7 5.90 7.75 -3.13
C TYR A 7 6.04 7.47 -4.63
N LYS A 8 7.07 8.02 -5.29
CA LYS A 8 7.36 7.70 -6.69
C LYS A 8 7.74 6.22 -6.89
N ILE A 9 8.35 5.60 -5.89
CA ILE A 9 8.70 4.17 -5.91
C ILE A 9 7.52 3.33 -5.37
N TYR A 10 6.92 3.75 -4.27
CA TYR A 10 5.93 2.97 -3.54
C TYR A 10 4.57 2.86 -4.25
N LEU A 11 4.06 3.97 -4.80
CA LEU A 11 2.72 4.00 -5.37
C LEU A 11 2.53 3.06 -6.58
N PRO A 12 3.46 2.97 -7.56
CA PRO A 12 3.34 2.03 -8.66
C PRO A 12 3.19 0.57 -8.20
N GLU A 13 3.98 0.16 -7.21
CA GLU A 13 3.91 -1.21 -6.68
C GLU A 13 2.66 -1.43 -5.83
N LEU A 14 2.17 -0.41 -5.12
CA LEU A 14 0.89 -0.46 -4.44
C LEU A 14 -0.28 -0.63 -5.40
N GLU A 15 -0.30 0.10 -6.53
CA GLU A 15 -1.32 -0.05 -7.56
C GLU A 15 -1.29 -1.45 -8.17
N LYS A 16 -0.10 -2.00 -8.38
CA LYS A 16 0.09 -3.39 -8.84
C LYS A 16 -0.39 -4.40 -7.80
N ALA A 17 -0.10 -4.20 -6.52
CA ALA A 17 -0.62 -5.05 -5.45
C ALA A 17 -2.16 -5.06 -5.44
N PHE A 18 -2.80 -3.90 -5.61
CA PHE A 18 -4.26 -3.81 -5.71
C PHE A 18 -4.87 -4.42 -6.97
N GLN A 19 -4.12 -4.52 -8.07
CA GLN A 19 -4.56 -5.25 -9.27
C GLN A 19 -4.55 -6.77 -9.05
N ASN A 20 -3.74 -7.24 -8.10
CA ASN A 20 -3.53 -8.66 -7.82
C ASN A 20 -4.20 -9.13 -6.51
N ASP A 21 -4.90 -8.25 -5.79
CA ASP A 21 -5.46 -8.53 -4.46
C ASP A 21 -6.71 -9.42 -4.42
N THR A 22 -7.13 -9.91 -5.59
CA THR A 22 -8.19 -10.90 -5.76
C THR A 22 -7.67 -12.24 -6.27
N ILE A 23 -6.37 -12.34 -6.60
CA ILE A 23 -5.75 -13.60 -6.99
C ILE A 23 -5.81 -14.59 -5.81
N ASN A 24 -5.89 -15.89 -6.11
CA ASN A 24 -6.02 -16.97 -5.12
C ASN A 24 -7.22 -16.81 -4.18
N PHE A 25 -8.33 -16.25 -4.67
CA PHE A 25 -9.53 -15.96 -3.87
C PHE A 25 -9.25 -15.02 -2.68
N GLY A 26 -8.23 -14.15 -2.79
CA GLY A 26 -7.84 -13.22 -1.72
C GLY A 26 -7.01 -13.87 -0.60
N PHE A 27 -6.50 -15.09 -0.79
CA PHE A 27 -5.61 -15.73 0.17
C PHE A 27 -4.13 -15.48 -0.18
N TYR A 28 -3.31 -15.15 0.83
CA TYR A 28 -1.89 -14.82 0.68
C TYR A 28 -1.67 -13.68 -0.32
N VAL A 29 -2.31 -12.53 -0.05
CA VAL A 29 -2.22 -11.37 -0.94
C VAL A 29 -0.87 -10.71 -0.74
N LYS A 30 -0.17 -10.52 -1.86
CA LYS A 30 1.11 -9.81 -1.89
C LYS A 30 0.92 -8.32 -1.61
N SER A 31 1.69 -7.79 -0.66
CA SER A 31 1.74 -6.37 -0.35
C SER A 31 2.59 -5.62 -1.38
N PRO A 32 2.65 -4.28 -1.36
CA PRO A 32 3.45 -3.50 -2.30
C PRO A 32 4.95 -3.88 -2.28
N GLU A 33 5.46 -4.22 -1.10
CA GLU A 33 6.86 -4.56 -0.88
C GLU A 33 7.27 -5.86 -1.62
N ASP A 34 6.35 -6.80 -1.84
CA ASP A 34 6.57 -8.05 -2.59
C ASP A 34 6.84 -7.85 -4.09
N TYR A 35 6.64 -6.64 -4.61
CA TYR A 35 6.83 -6.31 -6.03
C TYR A 35 8.08 -5.46 -6.29
N LEU A 36 8.76 -5.01 -5.23
CA LEU A 36 10.02 -4.29 -5.33
C LEU A 36 11.18 -5.26 -5.58
N ASP A 37 12.24 -4.77 -6.22
CA ASP A 37 13.55 -5.45 -6.17
C ASP A 37 14.20 -5.25 -4.79
N ASP A 38 15.16 -6.12 -4.45
CA ASP A 38 15.81 -6.13 -3.14
C ASP A 38 16.42 -4.76 -2.76
N GLU A 39 17.01 -4.04 -3.72
CA GLU A 39 17.65 -2.74 -3.44
C GLU A 39 16.60 -1.65 -3.12
N LEU A 40 15.48 -1.64 -3.84
CA LEU A 40 14.38 -0.73 -3.59
C LEU A 40 13.60 -1.11 -2.32
N ALA A 41 13.41 -2.40 -2.06
CA ALA A 41 12.77 -2.90 -0.85
C ALA A 41 13.50 -2.40 0.41
N ASP A 42 14.83 -2.55 0.46
CA ASP A 42 15.66 -2.06 1.57
C ASP A 42 15.52 -0.54 1.78
N LYS A 43 15.42 0.24 0.68
CA LYS A 43 15.24 1.70 0.76
C LYS A 43 13.87 2.08 1.30
N ILE A 44 12.83 1.37 0.87
CA ILE A 44 11.44 1.57 1.29
C ILE A 44 11.29 1.18 2.77
N GLU A 45 11.79 0.02 3.18
CA GLU A 45 11.75 -0.44 4.58
C GLU A 45 12.41 0.58 5.51
N ARG A 46 13.63 1.01 5.20
CA ARG A 46 14.33 2.04 5.99
C ARG A 46 13.55 3.35 6.07
N TYR A 47 12.90 3.77 4.99
CA TYR A 47 12.07 4.97 5.04
C TYR A 47 10.89 4.79 5.99
N LEU A 48 10.20 3.64 5.94
CA LEU A 48 9.06 3.32 6.80
C LEU A 48 9.45 3.19 8.28
N GLU A 49 10.64 2.69 8.59
CA GLU A 49 11.16 2.66 9.96
C GLU A 49 11.48 4.06 10.50
N GLU A 50 12.06 4.92 9.66
CA GLU A 50 12.46 6.28 10.02
C GLU A 50 11.27 7.25 10.06
N HIS A 51 10.18 6.98 9.32
CA HIS A 51 9.04 7.88 9.14
C HIS A 51 7.72 7.18 9.47
N LYS A 52 7.04 7.69 10.50
CA LYS A 52 5.68 7.26 10.85
C LYS A 52 4.64 8.04 10.03
N ASP A 53 4.50 7.64 8.77
CA ASP A 53 3.44 8.15 7.89
C ASP A 53 2.15 7.31 8.08
N GLU A 54 1.00 7.97 8.23
CA GLU A 54 -0.30 7.30 8.47
C GLU A 54 -0.76 6.45 7.27
N PHE A 55 -0.46 6.90 6.04
CA PHE A 55 -0.95 6.23 4.83
C PHE A 55 -0.34 4.84 4.61
N PRO A 56 1.00 4.65 4.67
CA PRO A 56 1.59 3.30 4.60
C PRO A 56 1.10 2.36 5.71
N GLU A 57 0.83 2.88 6.91
CA GLU A 57 0.27 2.07 8.00
C GLU A 57 -1.14 1.55 7.66
N LYS A 58 -2.00 2.40 7.09
CA LYS A 58 -3.31 1.98 6.57
C LYS A 58 -3.19 0.92 5.48
N VAL A 59 -2.23 1.08 4.57
CA VAL A 59 -1.94 0.08 3.53
C VAL A 59 -1.57 -1.26 4.16
N ALA A 60 -0.70 -1.28 5.16
CA ALA A 60 -0.34 -2.49 5.88
C ALA A 60 -1.57 -3.18 6.51
N TYR A 61 -2.44 -2.42 7.19
CA TYR A 61 -3.68 -2.98 7.76
C TYR A 61 -4.60 -3.60 6.70
N TYR A 62 -4.70 -2.98 5.52
CA TYR A 62 -5.49 -3.54 4.43
C TYR A 62 -4.96 -4.89 3.97
N PHE A 63 -3.66 -4.99 3.65
CA PHE A 63 -3.07 -6.21 3.10
C PHE A 63 -2.98 -7.34 4.14
N ASP A 64 -2.76 -7.02 5.41
CA ASP A 64 -2.84 -7.98 6.51
C ASP A 64 -4.26 -8.58 6.61
N ALA A 65 -5.27 -7.72 6.73
CA ALA A 65 -6.66 -8.15 6.83
C ALA A 65 -7.12 -8.93 5.60
N LYS A 66 -6.70 -8.50 4.40
CA LYS A 66 -7.03 -9.18 3.15
C LYS A 66 -6.41 -10.58 3.11
N SER A 67 -5.13 -10.71 3.45
CA SER A 67 -4.43 -12.00 3.48
C SER A 67 -5.04 -13.00 4.46
N HIS A 68 -5.67 -12.51 5.53
CA HIS A 68 -6.40 -13.31 6.52
C HIS A 68 -7.90 -13.49 6.22
N ASN A 69 -8.39 -13.01 5.06
CA ASN A 69 -9.80 -13.02 4.69
C ASN A 69 -10.73 -12.34 5.71
N PHE A 70 -10.23 -11.33 6.43
CA PHE A 70 -11.08 -10.54 7.30
C PHE A 70 -12.03 -9.65 6.48
N PRO A 71 -13.30 -9.54 6.88
CA PRO A 71 -14.28 -8.76 6.14
C PRO A 71 -14.15 -7.25 6.36
N SER A 72 -13.40 -6.82 7.39
CA SER A 72 -13.29 -5.43 7.80
C SER A 72 -11.97 -5.12 8.49
N VAL A 73 -11.59 -3.84 8.44
CA VAL A 73 -10.48 -3.24 9.18
C VAL A 73 -11.07 -2.13 10.04
N GLN A 74 -10.86 -2.20 11.37
CA GLN A 74 -11.35 -1.18 12.32
C GLN A 74 -12.85 -0.87 12.21
N GLY A 75 -13.67 -1.86 11.84
CA GLY A 75 -15.11 -1.73 11.68
C GLY A 75 -15.59 -1.22 10.31
N LEU A 76 -14.68 -0.85 9.41
CA LEU A 76 -14.99 -0.50 8.02
C LEU A 76 -14.84 -1.74 7.12
N SER A 77 -15.78 -1.97 6.20
CA SER A 77 -15.66 -3.10 5.28
C SER A 77 -14.39 -2.98 4.42
N ILE A 78 -13.80 -4.12 4.05
CA ILE A 78 -12.57 -4.16 3.24
C ILE A 78 -12.71 -3.37 1.92
N ASP A 79 -13.89 -3.42 1.29
CA ASP A 79 -14.12 -2.71 0.03
C ASP A 79 -14.17 -1.19 0.23
N CYS A 80 -14.82 -0.72 1.31
CA CYS A 80 -14.82 0.69 1.66
C CYS A 80 -13.41 1.16 2.06
N TYR A 81 -12.68 0.35 2.81
CA TYR A 81 -11.30 0.65 3.19
C TYR A 81 -10.38 0.78 1.97
N LYS A 82 -10.50 -0.13 0.99
CA LYS A 82 -9.78 -0.02 -0.29
C LYS A 82 -10.13 1.26 -1.04
N ALA A 83 -11.42 1.62 -1.09
CA ALA A 83 -11.87 2.83 -1.78
C ALA A 83 -11.27 4.10 -1.14
N ASP A 84 -11.17 4.15 0.19
CA ASP A 84 -10.53 5.25 0.90
C ASP A 84 -9.02 5.33 0.59
N LEU A 85 -8.32 4.18 0.56
CA LEU A 85 -6.91 4.14 0.15
C LEU A 85 -6.72 4.66 -1.28
N MET A 86 -7.59 4.29 -2.22
CA MET A 86 -7.54 4.79 -3.61
C MET A 86 -7.77 6.30 -3.71
N ALA A 87 -8.65 6.85 -2.87
CA ALA A 87 -8.86 8.28 -2.76
C ALA A 87 -7.62 8.99 -2.18
N GLU A 88 -6.95 8.39 -1.18
CA GLU A 88 -5.69 8.89 -0.63
C GLU A 88 -4.55 8.85 -1.66
N ILE A 89 -4.38 7.75 -2.41
CA ILE A 89 -3.43 7.66 -3.54
C ILE A 89 -3.64 8.81 -4.50
N SER A 90 -4.89 9.08 -4.88
CA SER A 90 -5.23 10.16 -5.80
C SER A 90 -4.84 11.55 -5.27
N LYS A 91 -4.87 11.75 -3.94
CA LYS A 91 -4.41 13.01 -3.31
C LYS A 91 -2.89 13.11 -3.32
N ILE A 92 -2.20 12.03 -2.94
CA ILE A 92 -0.74 11.94 -2.91
C ILE A 92 -0.16 12.16 -4.31
N LYS A 93 -0.75 11.52 -5.34
CA LYS A 93 -0.34 11.72 -6.73
C LYS A 93 -0.45 13.18 -7.17
N LYS A 94 -1.52 13.88 -6.78
CA LYS A 94 -1.67 15.32 -7.06
C LYS A 94 -0.67 16.18 -6.29
N GLU A 95 -0.45 15.89 -5.02
CA GLU A 95 0.48 16.63 -4.15
C GLU A 95 1.91 16.56 -4.69
N PHE A 96 2.35 15.38 -5.11
CA PHE A 96 3.72 15.13 -5.58
C PHE A 96 3.87 15.12 -7.11
N SER A 97 2.81 15.47 -7.86
CA SER A 97 2.81 15.46 -9.34
C SER A 97 3.27 14.12 -9.94
N ILE A 98 2.78 13.01 -9.37
CA ILE A 98 3.03 11.64 -9.83
C ILE A 98 1.90 11.25 -10.79
N ASN A 99 2.26 10.73 -11.97
CA ASN A 99 1.30 10.24 -12.97
C ASN A 99 0.87 8.80 -12.65
#